data_AF-A0A8I1XUC1-F1
#
_entry.id   AF-A0A8I1XUC1-F1
#
_cell.length_a   1.000
_cell.length_b   1.000
_cell.length_c   1.000
_cell.angle_alpha   90.00
_cell.angle_beta   90.00
_cell.angle_gamma   90.00
#
_symmetry.space_group_name_H-M   'P 1'
#
loop_
_entity.id
_entity.type
_entity.pdbx_description
1 polymer ?
#
loop_
_entity_poly.entity_id
_entity_poly.type
_entity_poly.pdbx_seq_one_letter_code
_entity_poly.pdbx_strand_id
1 'polypeptide(L)'
;MSVIISQQISATGVKEYTKVMKTFDSQFTPLVGQKIRDTAFGDMQYYDVEDVFIDLAENEYWVILPAVLLHSDDIEDIRDAVREYRSHGWECTKPL
;
A
#
# COMPACT_ATOMS: atom_id res chain seq x y z
N MET A 1 -7.33 10.55 -14.28
CA MET A 1 -5.88 10.46 -14.06
C MET A 1 -5.72 9.37 -13.03
N SER A 2 -4.92 8.36 -13.33
CA SER A 2 -4.84 7.16 -12.49
C SER A 2 -4.08 7.51 -11.21
N VAL A 3 -4.61 7.14 -10.05
CA VAL A 3 -3.91 7.24 -8.77
C VAL A 3 -3.61 5.83 -8.29
N ILE A 4 -2.32 5.54 -8.14
CA ILE A 4 -1.81 4.25 -7.70
C ILE A 4 -1.25 4.45 -6.30
N ILE A 5 -1.95 3.93 -5.29
CA ILE A 5 -1.44 3.88 -3.93
C ILE A 5 -0.61 2.63 -3.78
N SER A 6 0.57 2.76 -3.17
CA SER A 6 1.53 1.69 -2.99
C SER A 6 2.01 1.64 -1.55
N GLN A 7 2.06 0.43 -0.99
CA GLN A 7 2.57 0.19 0.35
C GLN A 7 3.40 -1.10 0.39
N GLN A 8 4.45 -1.12 1.22
CA GLN A 8 5.20 -2.34 1.49
C GLN A 8 4.75 -2.98 2.80
N ILE A 9 4.70 -4.31 2.83
CA ILE A 9 4.43 -5.10 4.04
C ILE A 9 5.64 -6.01 4.26
N SER A 10 6.22 -5.95 5.47
CA SER A 10 7.37 -6.75 5.89
C SER A 10 7.18 -7.28 7.32
N ALA A 11 8.01 -8.23 7.75
CA ALA A 11 8.03 -8.71 9.12
C ALA A 11 9.45 -8.67 9.70
N THR A 12 9.58 -8.44 11.01
CA THR A 12 10.89 -8.24 11.67
C THR A 12 11.84 -9.44 11.56
N GLY A 13 11.33 -10.67 11.60
CA GLY A 13 12.12 -11.90 11.54
C GLY A 13 12.28 -12.48 10.13
N VAL A 14 11.63 -11.89 9.13
CA VAL A 14 11.60 -12.39 7.76
C VAL A 14 12.30 -11.38 6.84
N LYS A 15 13.27 -11.83 6.03
CA LYS A 15 14.00 -10.94 5.10
C LYS A 15 13.19 -10.55 3.85
N GLU A 16 11.99 -11.09 3.73
CA GLU A 16 11.11 -10.89 2.59
C GLU A 16 10.11 -9.79 2.90
N TYR A 17 9.74 -9.08 1.83
CA TYR A 17 8.67 -8.11 1.86
C TYR A 17 7.82 -8.34 0.61
N THR A 18 6.60 -7.82 0.67
CA THR A 18 5.74 -7.71 -0.51
C THR A 18 5.21 -6.31 -0.66
N LYS A 19 4.69 -6.01 -1.85
CA LYS A 19 4.14 -4.70 -2.19
C LYS A 19 2.67 -4.89 -2.57
N VAL A 20 1.82 -4.13 -1.89
CA VAL A 20 0.40 -4.04 -2.17
C VAL A 20 0.11 -2.71 -2.87
N MET A 21 -0.80 -2.73 -3.84
CA MET A 21 -1.15 -1.55 -4.62
C MET A 21 -2.67 -1.46 -4.81
N LYS A 22 -3.19 -0.24 -4.87
CA LYS A 22 -4.60 0.00 -5.22
C LYS A 22 -4.67 1.15 -6.19
N THR A 23 -5.36 0.90 -7.30
CA THR A 23 -5.48 1.84 -8.41
C THR A 23 -6.92 2.31 -8.51
N PHE A 24 -7.10 3.62 -8.68
CA PHE A 24 -8.41 4.19 -8.95
C PHE A 24 -8.27 5.49 -9.73
N ASP A 25 -9.32 5.84 -10.46
CA ASP A 25 -9.39 7.11 -11.14
C ASP A 25 -9.84 8.21 -10.18
N SER A 26 -9.12 9.33 -10.22
CA SER A 26 -9.51 10.54 -9.50
C SER A 26 -9.18 11.79 -10.31
N GLN A 27 -9.90 12.88 -9.99
CA GLN A 27 -9.56 14.23 -10.44
C GLN A 27 -8.72 14.99 -9.39
N PHE A 28 -8.50 14.37 -8.24
CA PHE A 28 -7.73 14.95 -7.15
C PHE A 28 -6.22 14.70 -7.36
N THR A 29 -5.40 15.73 -7.12
CA THR A 29 -3.93 15.63 -7.16
C THR A 29 -3.39 15.30 -5.77
N PRO A 30 -2.81 14.10 -5.56
CA PRO A 30 -2.27 13.70 -4.27
C PRO A 30 -1.06 14.56 -3.86
N LEU A 31 -0.93 14.79 -2.55
CA LEU A 31 0.14 15.57 -1.95
C LEU A 31 0.78 14.81 -0.79
N VAL A 32 2.08 15.01 -0.60
CA VAL A 32 2.83 14.53 0.57
C VAL A 32 2.23 15.11 1.85
N GLY A 33 2.14 14.28 2.90
CA GLY A 33 1.56 14.64 4.20
C GLY A 33 0.04 14.61 4.27
N GLN A 34 -0.65 14.25 3.19
CA GLN A 34 -2.08 13.96 3.26
C GLN A 34 -2.35 12.61 3.91
N LYS A 35 -3.55 12.45 4.46
CA LYS A 35 -3.98 11.19 5.08
C LYS A 35 -4.83 10.39 4.12
N ILE A 36 -4.48 9.12 3.97
CA ILE A 36 -5.26 8.13 3.22
C ILE A 36 -5.88 7.16 4.20
N ARG A 37 -7.18 6.90 4.01
CA ARG A 37 -7.94 5.90 4.75
C ARG A 37 -8.47 4.86 3.77
N ASP A 38 -8.36 3.59 4.15
CA ASP A 38 -8.92 2.46 3.43
C ASP A 38 -9.36 1.40 4.45
N THR A 39 -10.31 0.54 4.09
CA THR A 39 -10.79 -0.53 4.97
C THR A 39 -9.73 -1.61 5.19
N ALA A 40 -8.79 -1.77 4.25
CA ALA A 40 -7.66 -2.69 4.40
C ALA A 40 -6.73 -2.35 5.57
N PHE A 41 -6.75 -1.10 6.05
CA PHE A 41 -5.91 -0.66 7.17
C PHE A 41 -6.51 -1.06 8.52
N GLY A 42 -7.74 -1.59 8.56
CA GLY A 42 -8.48 -1.83 9.78
C GLY A 42 -9.26 -0.60 10.27
N ASP A 43 -10.03 -0.78 11.34
CA ASP A 43 -10.99 0.22 11.81
C ASP A 43 -10.33 1.56 12.17
N MET A 44 -10.76 2.61 11.48
CA MET A 44 -10.34 4.01 11.67
C MET A 44 -8.84 4.29 11.47
N GLN A 45 -8.09 3.36 10.86
CA GLN A 45 -6.69 3.60 10.54
C GLN A 45 -6.54 4.49 9.30
N TYR A 46 -5.48 5.29 9.32
CA TYR A 46 -5.04 6.10 8.20
C TYR A 46 -3.52 6.08 8.13
N TYR A 47 -2.99 6.32 6.93
CA TYR A 47 -1.57 6.54 6.71
C TYR A 47 -1.34 7.93 6.16
N ASP A 48 -0.30 8.61 6.66
CA ASP A 48 0.21 9.82 6.05
C ASP A 48 1.01 9.44 4.80
N VAL A 49 0.78 10.16 3.70
CA VAL A 49 1.51 9.98 2.44
C VAL A 49 2.96 10.40 2.62
N GLU A 50 3.89 9.47 2.39
CA GLU A 50 5.34 9.72 2.49
C GLU A 50 5.88 10.40 1.24
N ASP A 51 5.44 9.95 0.05
CA ASP A 51 5.94 10.47 -1.21
C ASP A 51 4.88 10.39 -2.33
N VAL A 52 5.03 11.25 -3.33
CA VAL A 52 4.19 11.27 -4.53
C VAL A 52 5.06 11.46 -5.78
N PHE A 53 5.02 10.49 -6.69
CA PHE A 53 5.64 10.59 -8.01
C PHE A 53 4.57 10.80 -9.08
N ILE A 54 4.93 11.52 -10.14
CA ILE A 54 4.07 11.74 -11.30
C ILE A 54 4.72 11.05 -12.49
N ASP A 55 4.08 10.04 -13.04
CA ASP A 55 4.44 9.51 -14.34
C ASP A 55 3.71 10.32 -15.42
N LEU A 56 4.44 11.23 -16.07
CA LEU A 56 3.89 12.08 -17.12
C LEU A 56 3.61 11.34 -18.41
N ALA A 57 4.29 10.20 -18.67
CA ALA A 57 4.09 9.43 -19.89
C ALA A 57 2.78 8.64 -19.82
N GLU A 58 2.53 8.00 -18.68
CA GLU A 58 1.34 7.18 -18.45
C GLU A 58 0.17 7.97 -17.83
N ASN A 59 0.40 9.25 -17.48
CA ASN A 59 -0.58 10.12 -16.83
C ASN A 59 -1.08 9.54 -15.49
N GLU A 60 -0.13 9.13 -14.66
CA GLU A 60 -0.38 8.47 -13.37
C GLU A 60 0.23 9.24 -12.20
N TYR A 61 -0.44 9.19 -11.06
CA TYR A 61 0.11 9.56 -9.77
C TYR A 61 0.46 8.29 -8.99
N TRP A 62 1.70 8.18 -8.56
CA TRP A 62 2.17 7.13 -7.67
C TRP A 62 2.28 7.68 -6.25
N VAL A 63 1.44 7.18 -5.35
CA VAL A 63 1.36 7.60 -3.96
C VAL A 63 1.98 6.54 -3.08
N ILE A 64 3.01 6.89 -2.33
CA ILE A 64 3.74 5.96 -1.45
C ILE A 64 3.30 6.16 -0.01
N LEU A 65 2.88 5.06 0.61
CA LEU A 65 2.56 4.97 2.03
C LEU A 65 3.72 4.35 2.82
N PRO A 66 3.85 4.66 4.12
CA PRO A 66 4.83 4.05 5.00
C PRO A 66 4.70 2.53 5.01
N ALA A 67 5.83 1.86 5.13
CA ALA A 67 5.86 0.40 5.23
C ALA A 67 5.14 -0.09 6.49
N VAL A 68 4.36 -1.16 6.35
CA VAL A 68 3.79 -1.91 7.46
C VAL A 68 4.81 -2.92 7.95
N LEU A 69 5.27 -2.77 9.19
CA LEU A 69 6.15 -3.72 9.84
C LEU A 69 5.35 -4.60 10.80
N LEU A 70 5.28 -5.89 10.49
CA LEU A 70 4.71 -6.90 11.37
C LEU A 70 5.78 -7.39 12.35
N HIS A 71 5.45 -7.43 13.64
CA HIS A 71 6.35 -7.95 14.68
C HIS A 71 6.24 -9.47 14.78
N SER A 72 6.69 -10.15 13.74
CA SER A 72 6.66 -11.61 13.62
C SER A 72 7.92 -12.13 12.93
N ASP A 73 8.22 -13.40 13.14
CA ASP A 73 9.20 -14.21 12.43
C ASP A 73 8.57 -15.27 11.50
N ASP A 74 7.24 -15.30 11.41
CA ASP A 74 6.49 -16.18 10.51
C ASP A 74 6.11 -15.46 9.21
N ILE A 75 6.44 -16.07 8.08
CA ILE A 75 6.05 -15.58 6.75
C ILE A 75 4.53 -15.66 6.53
N GLU A 76 3.84 -16.57 7.22
CA GLU A 76 2.38 -16.69 7.12
C GLU A 76 1.66 -15.42 7.57
N ASP A 77 2.21 -14.66 8.53
CA ASP A 77 1.62 -13.39 8.95
C ASP A 77 1.65 -12.34 7.83
N ILE A 78 2.70 -12.34 6.99
CA ILE A 78 2.73 -11.48 5.80
C ILE A 78 1.70 -11.96 4.79
N ARG A 79 1.55 -13.28 4.61
CA ARG A 79 0.54 -13.87 3.71
C ARG A 79 -0.88 -13.53 4.16
N ASP A 80 -1.16 -13.57 5.45
CA ASP A 80 -2.46 -13.22 6.02
C ASP A 80 -2.76 -11.73 5.89
N ALA A 81 -1.78 -10.85 6.15
CA ALA A 81 -1.92 -9.43 5.87
C ALA A 81 -2.23 -9.17 4.38
N VAL A 82 -1.53 -9.84 3.45
CA VAL A 82 -1.82 -9.73 2.02
C VAL A 82 -3.23 -10.22 1.67
N ARG A 83 -3.70 -11.32 2.28
CA ARG A 83 -5.06 -11.83 2.08
C ARG A 83 -6.10 -10.80 2.49
N GLU A 84 -5.89 -10.14 3.62
CA GLU A 84 -6.77 -9.06 4.10
C GLU A 84 -6.80 -7.91 3.09
N TYR A 85 -5.64 -7.38 2.68
CA TYR A 85 -5.55 -6.31 1.68
C TYR A 85 -6.25 -6.68 0.36
N ARG A 86 -6.03 -7.91 -0.14
CA ARG A 86 -6.71 -8.43 -1.34
C ARG A 86 -8.22 -8.50 -1.18
N SER A 87 -8.72 -8.86 0.00
CA SER A 87 -10.16 -8.90 0.29
C SER A 87 -10.82 -7.51 0.17
N HIS A 88 -10.04 -6.43 0.36
CA HIS A 88 -10.45 -5.03 0.21
C HIS A 88 -10.05 -4.41 -1.15
N GLY A 89 -9.74 -5.25 -2.14
CA GLY A 89 -9.50 -4.84 -3.52
C GLY A 89 -8.10 -4.27 -3.78
N TRP A 90 -7.12 -4.56 -2.93
CA TRP A 90 -5.71 -4.28 -3.22
C TRP A 90 -5.09 -5.41 -4.04
N GLU A 91 -4.27 -5.05 -5.02
CA GLU A 91 -3.43 -5.97 -5.77
C GLU A 91 -2.10 -6.20 -5.04
N CYS A 92 -1.45 -7.32 -5.31
CA CYS A 92 -0.16 -7.65 -4.72
C CYS A 92 0.78 -8.13 -5.82
N THR A 93 1.89 -7.40 -5.99
CA THR A 93 2.78 -7.55 -7.16
C THR A 93 3.71 -8.76 -7.08
N LYS A 94 3.86 -9.35 -5.90
CA LYS A 94 4.70 -10.53 -5.71
C LYS A 94 3.96 -11.58 -4.86
N PRO A 95 3.64 -12.77 -5.42
CA PRO A 95 3.27 -13.89 -4.59
C PRO A 95 4.47 -14.27 -3.70
N LEU A 96 4.22 -14.31 -2.38
CA LEU A 96 5.17 -14.75 -1.34
C LEU A 96 5.15 -16.27 -1.20
#